data_AF-A0A812IXB6-F1
#
_entry.id   AF-A0A812IXB6-F1
#
_cell.length_a   1.000
_cell.length_b   1.000
_cell.length_c   1.000
_cell.angle_alpha   90.00
_cell.angle_beta   90.00
_cell.angle_gamma   90.00
#
_symmetry.space_group_name_H-M   'P 1'
#
loop_
_entity.id
_entity.type
_entity.pdbx_description
1 polymer ?
#
loop_
_entity_poly.entity_id
_entity_poly.type
_entity_poly.pdbx_seq_one_letter_code
_entity_poly.pdbx_strand_id
1 'polypeptide(L)'
;MYTIGVIACIALATLACCSAVTASAASAARCFEDGIPPQRFANVVADGDVFPLGMAVGDWPVARLLSAVSEIIIEELLGVNVSSTISGGNSVDGFYAIAGCTRPSQVSDRGCGSKTTRMHIYLEAWVSLYRGEYDQIQQDFPETAPKSLGSSGYTGTQSMYLPKRILDFAINSEGVPLEFYRTYNSSWYEPSEYFDKLSAVNLSWLRPCRETRFVQSNNMQTYVQVTQDTEGVENIGGSLMAKCQDGFFWRAPACRDNVTRCVPVLTGGTGWEVEAVMQKATLFNMPLALGVATPERYYRIPTEVKSLFVWWAPDDTFVDLNPVELRFPRYDRAAWLNGDLRTAPEQVVIEKLVSQNIGELAPAVEDLVQKMRWSQDDVDIMLRDMKASEDPAHTVACRWLLANSETWSTWLAGETACFEGFGLFDGSSFVADRDGATELACRPCESGSYSEELRDTKGKTHICQKCPVGSCQPSGAAAGCDLCNEGEYQDEEGALDCKRCPLGRFQDEKGKSGCKLCSNGTTTLGLGSLSEQDCGCLPETIREVYNVSCQPCPEGLSCPVLSTLSSLLNGSAIAHELSPRIRAGYFSTAEEPLELFKCIPSTHCPGGPPNTCLGGLSALPCAACGEREYFDGQ
;
A
#
# COMPACT_ATOMS: atom_id res chain seq x y z
N MET A 1 -7.46 -24.96 53.58
CA MET A 1 -7.77 -23.69 54.30
C MET A 1 -7.65 -22.59 53.26
N TYR A 2 -8.68 -21.84 52.85
CA TYR A 2 -10.09 -21.80 53.24
C TYR A 2 -10.99 -21.81 51.98
N THR A 3 -12.19 -22.38 52.08
CA THR A 3 -13.33 -22.19 51.17
C THR A 3 -13.93 -20.78 51.39
N ILE A 4 -14.66 -20.09 50.50
CA ILE A 4 -15.96 -20.30 49.82
C ILE A 4 -16.07 -19.11 48.81
N GLY A 5 -16.76 -19.13 47.67
CA GLY A 5 -17.63 -20.16 47.09
C GLY A 5 -18.17 -19.79 45.70
N VAL A 6 -19.09 -20.62 45.22
CA VAL A 6 -19.59 -20.68 43.83
C VAL A 6 -20.95 -19.98 43.71
N ILE A 7 -21.16 -19.24 42.61
CA ILE A 7 -22.46 -19.22 41.91
C ILE A 7 -22.18 -19.45 40.43
N ALA A 8 -22.80 -20.49 39.87
CA ALA A 8 -22.79 -20.80 38.45
C ALA A 8 -24.22 -20.84 37.95
N CYS A 9 -24.46 -20.33 36.73
CA CYS A 9 -25.62 -20.68 35.92
C CYS A 9 -25.14 -21.20 34.56
N ILE A 10 -25.60 -22.41 34.24
CA ILE A 10 -25.48 -23.17 32.99
C ILE A 10 -26.60 -22.66 32.05
N ALA A 11 -26.51 -22.49 30.72
CA ALA A 11 -26.21 -23.34 29.56
C ALA A 11 -26.14 -22.42 28.30
N LEU A 12 -25.91 -22.77 27.02
CA LEU A 12 -25.29 -23.84 26.18
C LEU A 12 -25.18 -23.13 24.79
N ALA A 13 -24.07 -23.06 24.05
CA ALA A 13 -23.18 -24.08 23.47
C ALA A 13 -23.80 -24.93 22.32
N THR A 14 -23.41 -24.60 21.08
CA THR A 14 -23.27 -25.53 19.94
C THR A 14 -21.99 -25.20 19.16
N LEU A 15 -21.31 -26.23 18.62
CA LEU A 15 -19.95 -26.15 18.03
C LEU A 15 -19.95 -26.21 16.50
N ALA A 16 -18.97 -25.55 15.87
CA ALA A 16 -18.07 -26.09 14.84
C ALA A 16 -16.99 -25.03 14.52
N CYS A 17 -15.78 -25.09 15.07
CA CYS A 17 -14.64 -25.88 14.58
C CYS A 17 -14.17 -25.49 13.16
N CYS A 18 -13.26 -24.51 13.08
CA CYS A 18 -12.27 -24.44 12.00
C CYS A 18 -10.99 -23.75 12.49
N SER A 19 -9.85 -24.13 11.91
CA SER A 19 -8.50 -23.86 12.44
C SER A 19 -8.10 -22.39 12.35
N ALA A 20 -7.68 -21.80 13.48
CA ALA A 20 -7.09 -20.46 13.50
C ALA A 20 -5.66 -20.49 12.92
N VAL A 21 -5.55 -20.29 11.59
CA VAL A 21 -4.31 -19.79 10.99
C VAL A 21 -4.17 -18.32 11.41
N THR A 22 -3.05 -17.98 12.04
CA THR A 22 -2.75 -16.61 12.48
C THR A 22 -2.45 -15.71 11.29
N ALA A 23 -3.48 -15.08 10.72
CA ALA A 23 -3.33 -14.01 9.74
C ALA A 23 -3.01 -12.69 10.47
N SER A 24 -1.72 -12.40 10.65
CA SER A 24 -1.26 -11.08 11.10
C SER A 24 -1.21 -10.12 9.90
N ALA A 25 -2.31 -9.41 9.68
CA ALA A 25 -2.33 -8.20 8.85
C ALA A 25 -3.33 -7.23 9.48
N ALA A 26 -2.82 -6.22 10.19
CA ALA A 26 -3.62 -5.03 10.43
C ALA A 26 -3.75 -4.34 9.07
N SER A 27 -4.93 -4.40 8.44
CA SER A 27 -5.20 -3.58 7.27
C SER A 27 -5.00 -2.12 7.66
N ALA A 28 -4.15 -1.40 6.93
CA ALA A 28 -4.11 0.05 7.04
C ALA A 28 -5.55 0.57 6.85
N ALA A 29 -5.94 1.57 7.65
CA ALA A 29 -7.20 2.24 7.41
C ALA A 29 -7.12 2.89 6.01
N ARG A 30 -8.15 2.71 5.19
CA ARG A 30 -8.20 3.32 3.86
C ARG A 30 -8.07 4.83 3.98
N CYS A 31 -7.45 5.45 2.99
CA CYS A 31 -7.36 6.88 2.92
C CYS A 31 -8.65 7.53 2.39
N PHE A 32 -9.21 6.96 1.32
CA PHE A 32 -10.43 7.43 0.69
C PHE A 32 -11.63 6.56 1.08
N GLU A 33 -12.70 7.16 1.58
CA GLU A 33 -13.93 6.44 1.95
C GLU A 33 -14.57 5.75 0.74
N ASP A 34 -14.60 6.43 -0.41
CA ASP A 34 -15.09 5.92 -1.71
C ASP A 34 -14.00 5.20 -2.54
N GLY A 35 -12.81 4.98 -1.96
CA GLY A 35 -11.70 4.31 -2.64
C GLY A 35 -11.97 2.82 -2.92
N ILE A 36 -11.31 2.29 -3.95
CA ILE A 36 -11.39 0.87 -4.35
C ILE A 36 -11.07 0.00 -3.11
N PRO A 37 -11.89 -1.05 -2.83
CA PRO A 37 -11.64 -1.95 -1.73
C PRO A 37 -10.46 -2.89 -2.03
N PRO A 38 -9.59 -3.20 -1.04
CA PRO A 38 -8.46 -4.12 -1.24
C PRO A 38 -8.83 -5.50 -1.80
N GLN A 39 -10.06 -5.95 -1.59
CA GLN A 39 -10.60 -7.19 -2.17
C GLN A 39 -10.71 -7.16 -3.70
N ARG A 40 -10.60 -5.98 -4.33
CA ARG A 40 -10.71 -5.77 -5.79
C ARG A 40 -9.44 -5.21 -6.41
N PHE A 41 -8.34 -5.12 -5.65
CA PHE A 41 -7.04 -4.74 -6.23
C PHE A 41 -6.54 -5.86 -7.15
N ALA A 42 -6.23 -5.51 -8.39
CA ALA A 42 -5.68 -6.41 -9.40
C ALA A 42 -4.15 -6.52 -9.26
N ASN A 43 -3.64 -7.73 -9.40
CA ASN A 43 -2.20 -7.98 -9.56
C ASN A 43 -1.81 -7.79 -11.03
N VAL A 44 -0.57 -7.39 -11.30
CA VAL A 44 -0.02 -7.38 -12.66
C VAL A 44 0.29 -8.79 -13.14
N VAL A 45 0.29 -8.98 -14.47
CA VAL A 45 0.54 -10.27 -15.11
C VAL A 45 1.70 -10.14 -16.09
N ALA A 46 2.77 -10.91 -15.87
CA ALA A 46 3.95 -10.95 -16.76
C ALA A 46 4.35 -12.41 -17.00
N ASP A 47 4.57 -12.80 -18.26
CA ASP A 47 4.98 -14.16 -18.65
C ASP A 47 4.11 -15.32 -18.09
N GLY A 48 2.87 -15.03 -17.68
CA GLY A 48 1.94 -15.97 -17.04
C GLY A 48 1.99 -16.00 -15.51
N ASP A 49 2.96 -15.32 -14.88
CA ASP A 49 2.99 -15.08 -13.43
C ASP A 49 2.04 -13.94 -13.05
N VAL A 50 1.38 -14.07 -11.90
CA VAL A 50 0.48 -13.06 -11.31
C VAL A 50 1.08 -12.57 -9.98
N PHE A 51 1.32 -11.27 -9.85
CA PHE A 51 2.03 -10.69 -8.69
C PHE A 51 1.72 -9.20 -8.50
N PRO A 52 1.90 -8.64 -7.28
CA PRO A 52 1.72 -7.20 -7.06
C PRO A 52 2.74 -6.36 -7.83
N LEU A 53 2.38 -5.13 -8.14
CA LEU A 53 3.29 -4.14 -8.70
C LEU A 53 4.30 -3.72 -7.62
N GLY A 54 5.48 -4.32 -7.61
CA GLY A 54 6.50 -3.99 -6.62
C GLY A 54 7.07 -2.59 -6.77
N MET A 55 7.28 -1.91 -5.65
CA MET A 55 7.90 -0.59 -5.55
C MET A 55 9.16 -0.67 -4.69
N ALA A 56 10.29 -0.20 -5.23
CA ALA A 56 11.51 -0.04 -4.45
C ALA A 56 11.42 1.26 -3.65
N VAL A 57 11.86 1.22 -2.40
CA VAL A 57 11.80 2.36 -1.46
C VAL A 57 13.18 2.57 -0.83
N GLY A 58 13.67 3.80 -0.84
CA GLY A 58 14.91 4.17 -0.14
C GLY A 58 14.74 4.16 1.38
N ASP A 59 15.78 3.79 2.13
CA ASP A 59 15.76 3.79 3.60
C ASP A 59 15.92 5.20 4.22
N TRP A 60 15.13 6.18 3.76
CA TRP A 60 15.12 7.56 4.26
C TRP A 60 13.72 8.19 4.22
N PRO A 61 13.45 9.23 5.05
CA PRO A 61 12.12 9.81 5.25
C PRO A 61 11.35 10.14 3.97
N VAL A 62 11.97 10.87 3.04
CA VAL A 62 11.32 11.35 1.82
C VAL A 62 10.93 10.20 0.89
N ALA A 63 11.81 9.22 0.68
CA ALA A 63 11.49 8.07 -0.16
C ALA A 63 10.27 7.31 0.36
N ARG A 64 10.17 7.12 1.69
CA ARG A 64 9.02 6.47 2.32
C ARG A 64 7.72 7.28 2.13
N LEU A 65 7.76 8.60 2.27
CA LEU A 65 6.60 9.48 2.08
C LEU A 65 6.09 9.47 0.63
N LEU A 66 6.97 9.68 -0.34
CA LEU A 66 6.58 9.74 -1.76
C LEU A 66 6.09 8.38 -2.27
N SER A 67 6.73 7.29 -1.83
CA SER A 67 6.26 5.92 -2.09
C SER A 67 4.89 5.67 -1.48
N ALA A 68 4.66 6.08 -0.23
CA ALA A 68 3.36 5.88 0.43
C ALA A 68 2.21 6.66 -0.25
N VAL A 69 2.44 7.89 -0.71
CA VAL A 69 1.40 8.61 -1.49
C VAL A 69 1.12 7.88 -2.81
N SER A 70 2.17 7.40 -3.49
CA SER A 70 2.01 6.69 -4.76
C SER A 70 1.31 5.35 -4.58
N GLU A 71 1.63 4.60 -3.52
CA GLU A 71 0.98 3.36 -3.12
C GLU A 71 -0.52 3.58 -2.88
N ILE A 72 -0.91 4.59 -2.09
CA ILE A 72 -2.33 4.92 -1.86
C ILE A 72 -3.07 5.26 -3.17
N ILE A 73 -2.48 6.07 -4.07
CA ILE A 73 -3.13 6.40 -5.36
C ILE A 73 -3.25 5.14 -6.24
N ILE A 74 -2.19 4.34 -6.35
CA ILE A 74 -2.15 3.16 -7.23
C ILE A 74 -3.12 2.08 -6.72
N GLU A 75 -3.22 1.88 -5.41
CA GLU A 75 -4.12 0.92 -4.80
C GLU A 75 -5.57 1.44 -4.77
N GLU A 76 -5.84 2.52 -4.05
CA GLU A 76 -7.21 2.96 -3.76
C GLU A 76 -7.89 3.69 -4.93
N LEU A 77 -7.13 4.24 -5.89
CA LEU A 77 -7.70 4.96 -7.04
C LEU A 77 -7.48 4.25 -8.38
N LEU A 78 -6.35 3.56 -8.60
CA LEU A 78 -6.12 2.78 -9.83
C LEU A 78 -6.47 1.29 -9.69
N GLY A 79 -6.67 0.78 -8.47
CA GLY A 79 -7.07 -0.60 -8.23
C GLY A 79 -5.97 -1.62 -8.52
N VAL A 80 -4.70 -1.23 -8.45
CA VAL A 80 -3.55 -2.12 -8.70
C VAL A 80 -2.87 -2.42 -7.37
N ASN A 81 -2.75 -3.70 -7.03
CA ASN A 81 -2.13 -4.17 -5.78
C ASN A 81 -0.62 -3.89 -5.79
N VAL A 82 -0.09 -3.23 -4.75
CA VAL A 82 1.32 -2.80 -4.68
C VAL A 82 2.11 -3.66 -3.69
N SER A 83 3.43 -3.69 -3.84
CA SER A 83 4.33 -4.27 -2.84
C SER A 83 5.58 -3.43 -2.64
N SER A 84 5.54 -2.55 -1.65
CA SER A 84 6.65 -1.66 -1.29
C SER A 84 7.73 -2.41 -0.50
N THR A 85 9.00 -2.29 -0.93
CA THR A 85 10.15 -2.95 -0.29
C THR A 85 11.33 -1.99 -0.16
N ILE A 86 11.95 -1.94 1.03
CA ILE A 86 13.18 -1.17 1.26
C ILE A 86 14.34 -1.77 0.44
N SER A 87 14.88 -1.03 -0.51
CA SER A 87 15.97 -1.49 -1.40
C SER A 87 17.35 -1.34 -0.76
N GLY A 88 17.58 -0.26 -0.01
CA GLY A 88 18.83 0.00 0.69
C GLY A 88 18.99 1.45 1.14
N GLY A 89 20.18 1.77 1.65
CA GLY A 89 20.51 3.09 2.22
C GLY A 89 21.13 4.10 1.24
N ASN A 90 21.02 3.85 -0.07
CA ASN A 90 21.49 4.74 -1.14
C ASN A 90 20.71 4.45 -2.44
N SER A 91 20.74 5.38 -3.41
CA SER A 91 20.00 5.21 -4.66
C SER A 91 20.51 4.09 -5.57
N VAL A 92 21.80 3.70 -5.48
CA VAL A 92 22.36 2.62 -6.31
C VAL A 92 21.69 1.27 -5.98
N ASP A 93 21.35 1.03 -4.72
CA ASP A 93 20.56 -0.13 -4.32
C ASP A 93 19.16 -0.11 -4.96
N GLY A 94 18.53 1.06 -5.07
CA GLY A 94 17.29 1.26 -5.83
C GLY A 94 17.45 0.95 -7.32
N PHE A 95 18.56 1.36 -7.95
CA PHE A 95 18.83 1.07 -9.37
C PHE A 95 18.92 -0.43 -9.62
N TYR A 96 19.66 -1.16 -8.78
CA TYR A 96 19.76 -2.63 -8.87
C TYR A 96 18.43 -3.34 -8.56
N ALA A 97 17.61 -2.80 -7.65
CA ALA A 97 16.28 -3.36 -7.38
C ALA A 97 15.40 -3.34 -8.63
N ILE A 98 15.30 -2.18 -9.31
CA ILE A 98 14.55 -2.04 -10.58
C ILE A 98 15.13 -2.91 -11.70
N ALA A 99 16.47 -3.06 -11.75
CA ALA A 99 17.17 -3.94 -12.69
C ALA A 99 16.90 -5.46 -12.49
N GLY A 100 16.09 -5.84 -11.49
CA GLY A 100 15.70 -7.23 -11.23
C GLY A 100 16.61 -7.98 -10.26
N CYS A 101 17.49 -7.28 -9.52
CA CYS A 101 18.37 -7.90 -8.54
C CYS A 101 17.63 -8.20 -7.22
N THR A 102 17.78 -9.42 -6.72
CA THR A 102 17.02 -9.93 -5.55
C THR A 102 17.55 -9.47 -4.20
N ARG A 103 18.81 -9.05 -4.11
CA ARG A 103 19.48 -8.60 -2.88
C ARG A 103 20.22 -7.28 -3.15
N PRO A 104 19.52 -6.22 -3.55
CA PRO A 104 20.13 -5.00 -4.09
C PRO A 104 21.26 -4.46 -3.22
N SER A 105 21.08 -4.35 -1.90
CA SER A 105 22.09 -3.83 -0.96
C SER A 105 23.31 -4.74 -0.68
N GLN A 106 23.34 -5.99 -1.16
CA GLN A 106 24.47 -6.91 -0.93
C GLN A 106 25.57 -6.73 -1.97
N VAL A 107 26.46 -5.76 -1.78
CA VAL A 107 27.52 -5.36 -2.74
C VAL A 107 28.36 -6.52 -3.28
N SER A 108 28.65 -7.56 -2.48
CA SER A 108 29.44 -8.72 -2.90
C SER A 108 28.71 -9.66 -3.88
N ASP A 109 27.39 -9.70 -3.81
CA ASP A 109 26.51 -10.54 -4.62
C ASP A 109 25.08 -9.99 -4.49
N ARG A 110 24.70 -9.10 -5.41
CA ARG A 110 23.39 -8.46 -5.42
C ARG A 110 22.26 -9.39 -5.91
N GLY A 111 22.57 -10.63 -6.32
CA GLY A 111 21.60 -11.58 -6.86
C GLY A 111 20.92 -11.08 -8.14
N CYS A 112 21.70 -10.50 -9.05
CA CYS A 112 21.28 -10.01 -10.37
C CYS A 112 21.30 -11.12 -11.44
N GLY A 113 20.68 -10.88 -12.59
CA GLY A 113 20.69 -11.80 -13.75
C GLY A 113 19.33 -12.46 -14.07
N SER A 114 18.28 -12.15 -13.31
CA SER A 114 16.90 -12.41 -13.74
C SER A 114 16.54 -11.50 -14.92
N LYS A 115 15.86 -12.05 -15.94
CA LYS A 115 15.22 -11.25 -17.00
C LYS A 115 13.89 -10.64 -16.54
N THR A 116 13.23 -11.26 -15.56
CA THR A 116 11.99 -10.77 -14.97
C THR A 116 12.32 -9.88 -13.77
N THR A 117 11.91 -8.61 -13.82
CA THR A 117 11.95 -7.75 -12.63
C THR A 117 10.68 -7.92 -11.79
N ARG A 118 10.80 -7.67 -10.49
CA ARG A 118 9.65 -7.61 -9.55
C ARG A 118 9.48 -6.22 -8.94
N MET A 119 10.40 -5.29 -9.22
CA MET A 119 10.35 -3.90 -8.76
C MET A 119 10.24 -2.99 -9.99
N HIS A 120 9.20 -2.16 -10.01
CA HIS A 120 8.78 -1.43 -11.22
C HIS A 120 8.83 0.08 -11.06
N ILE A 121 8.86 0.59 -9.82
CA ILE A 121 8.82 2.03 -9.50
C ILE A 121 9.87 2.34 -8.42
N TYR A 122 10.60 3.44 -8.59
CA TYR A 122 11.53 4.00 -7.61
C TYR A 122 11.56 5.54 -7.75
N LEU A 123 11.07 6.27 -6.75
CA LEU A 123 10.69 7.71 -6.90
C LEU A 123 11.72 8.71 -6.38
N GLU A 124 12.78 8.22 -5.73
CA GLU A 124 13.78 9.03 -5.03
C GLU A 124 15.18 8.64 -5.52
N ALA A 125 15.47 8.97 -6.78
CA ALA A 125 16.70 8.57 -7.46
C ALA A 125 17.68 9.73 -7.63
N TRP A 126 18.80 9.68 -6.90
CA TRP A 126 19.90 10.64 -7.00
C TRP A 126 20.83 10.33 -8.19
N VAL A 127 20.26 10.23 -9.40
CA VAL A 127 20.95 9.73 -10.61
C VAL A 127 22.21 10.53 -10.94
N SER A 128 22.16 11.87 -10.85
CA SER A 128 23.34 12.72 -11.14
C SER A 128 24.51 12.49 -10.17
N LEU A 129 24.23 12.15 -8.91
CA LEU A 129 25.26 11.88 -7.90
C LEU A 129 25.95 10.52 -8.12
N TYR A 130 25.22 9.55 -8.66
CA TYR A 130 25.67 8.18 -8.93
C TYR A 130 25.69 7.88 -10.44
N ARG A 131 26.10 8.87 -11.26
CA ARG A 131 25.97 8.78 -12.72
C ARG A 131 26.81 7.63 -13.30
N GLY A 132 28.01 7.39 -12.76
CA GLY A 132 28.88 6.31 -13.20
C GLY A 132 28.28 4.93 -12.94
N GLU A 133 27.74 4.72 -11.76
CA GLU A 133 27.04 3.48 -11.38
C GLU A 133 25.76 3.29 -12.20
N TYR A 134 25.00 4.36 -12.44
CA TYR A 134 23.82 4.33 -13.31
C TYR A 134 24.20 3.92 -14.74
N ASP A 135 25.20 4.57 -15.34
CA ASP A 135 25.68 4.29 -16.69
C ASP A 135 26.28 2.87 -16.83
N GLN A 136 26.87 2.34 -15.77
CA GLN A 136 27.33 0.95 -15.72
C GLN A 136 26.13 -0.03 -15.72
N ILE A 137 25.09 0.22 -14.92
CA ILE A 137 23.88 -0.61 -14.89
C ILE A 137 23.16 -0.62 -16.25
N GLN A 138 23.13 0.51 -16.97
CA GLN A 138 22.58 0.57 -18.34
C GLN A 138 23.36 -0.32 -19.33
N GLN A 139 24.67 -0.50 -19.13
CA GLN A 139 25.52 -1.35 -19.97
C GLN A 139 25.45 -2.83 -19.58
N ASP A 140 25.40 -3.13 -18.28
CA ASP A 140 25.41 -4.49 -17.75
C ASP A 140 24.05 -5.20 -17.91
N PHE A 141 22.94 -4.45 -17.87
CA PHE A 141 21.57 -4.99 -17.86
C PHE A 141 20.64 -4.35 -18.91
N PRO A 142 21.00 -4.25 -20.20
CA PRO A 142 20.29 -3.40 -21.17
C PRO A 142 18.80 -3.75 -21.40
N GLU A 143 18.36 -4.97 -21.07
CA GLU A 143 16.96 -5.38 -21.16
C GLU A 143 16.12 -5.02 -19.90
N THR A 144 16.73 -4.92 -18.72
CA THR A 144 16.04 -4.68 -17.44
C THR A 144 16.44 -3.38 -16.76
N ALA A 145 17.45 -2.66 -17.28
CA ALA A 145 18.01 -1.46 -16.67
C ALA A 145 16.93 -0.38 -16.44
N PRO A 146 17.03 0.42 -15.36
CA PRO A 146 16.02 1.40 -15.03
C PRO A 146 15.81 2.44 -16.14
N LYS A 147 14.55 2.73 -16.46
CA LYS A 147 14.13 3.81 -17.35
C LYS A 147 13.82 5.05 -16.51
N SER A 148 14.45 6.19 -16.82
CA SER A 148 14.09 7.45 -16.18
C SER A 148 12.85 8.08 -16.82
N LEU A 149 11.90 8.50 -15.99
CA LEU A 149 10.75 9.35 -16.34
C LEU A 149 11.00 10.84 -15.99
N GLY A 150 12.28 11.19 -15.74
CA GLY A 150 12.73 12.53 -15.39
C GLY A 150 12.39 12.94 -13.96
N SER A 151 12.45 14.26 -13.72
CA SER A 151 12.42 14.85 -12.37
C SER A 151 11.16 14.54 -11.55
N SER A 152 11.32 14.25 -10.27
CA SER A 152 10.24 14.19 -9.28
C SER A 152 9.61 15.57 -8.99
N GLY A 153 10.20 16.68 -9.44
CA GLY A 153 9.66 18.06 -9.31
C GLY A 153 10.47 18.97 -8.38
N TYR A 154 11.28 18.40 -7.49
CA TYR A 154 12.16 19.09 -6.55
C TYR A 154 13.62 18.64 -6.71
N THR A 155 14.53 19.27 -5.96
CA THR A 155 15.97 18.99 -6.01
C THR A 155 16.52 18.61 -4.63
N GLY A 156 17.35 17.58 -4.62
CA GLY A 156 18.24 17.27 -3.50
C GLY A 156 19.48 18.15 -3.51
N THR A 157 20.00 18.47 -2.34
CA THR A 157 21.30 19.14 -2.15
C THR A 157 22.08 18.45 -1.06
N GLN A 158 23.40 18.31 -1.21
CA GLN A 158 24.32 17.88 -0.15
C GLN A 158 25.37 18.97 0.05
N SER A 159 25.33 19.68 1.18
CA SER A 159 26.08 20.93 1.37
C SER A 159 26.43 21.17 2.84
N MET A 160 27.05 22.32 3.13
CA MET A 160 27.25 22.79 4.52
C MET A 160 26.07 23.65 4.96
N TYR A 161 25.57 23.42 6.17
CA TYR A 161 24.46 24.14 6.77
C TYR A 161 24.84 24.71 8.13
N LEU A 162 24.11 25.76 8.55
CA LEU A 162 24.08 26.23 9.94
C LEU A 162 22.64 26.24 10.48
N PRO A 163 22.42 25.96 11.78
CA PRO A 163 21.12 26.14 12.41
C PRO A 163 20.67 27.61 12.32
N LYS A 164 19.43 27.88 11.90
CA LYS A 164 18.93 29.25 11.71
C LYS A 164 19.05 30.12 12.96
N ARG A 165 18.94 29.54 14.16
CA ARG A 165 19.17 30.22 15.45
C ARG A 165 20.55 30.91 15.56
N ILE A 166 21.59 30.38 14.90
CA ILE A 166 22.93 30.98 14.88
C ILE A 166 22.96 32.15 13.89
N LEU A 167 22.38 31.96 12.70
CA LEU A 167 22.27 33.01 11.69
C LEU A 167 21.48 34.22 12.22
N ASP A 168 20.30 33.97 12.79
CA ASP A 168 19.44 35.02 13.34
C ASP A 168 20.14 35.76 14.50
N PHE A 169 20.96 35.08 15.30
CA PHE A 169 21.76 35.75 16.33
C PHE A 169 22.80 36.69 15.69
N ALA A 170 23.61 36.22 14.73
CA ALA A 170 24.66 37.01 14.10
C ALA A 170 24.13 38.20 13.27
N ILE A 171 22.99 38.03 12.58
CA ILE A 171 22.30 39.11 11.88
C ILE A 171 21.78 40.16 12.88
N ASN A 172 21.12 39.73 13.96
CA ASN A 172 20.50 40.66 14.91
C ASN A 172 21.51 41.36 15.84
N SER A 173 22.65 40.74 16.14
CA SER A 173 23.68 41.36 16.98
C SER A 173 24.53 42.37 16.22
N GLU A 174 25.03 41.99 15.04
CA GLU A 174 26.12 42.69 14.35
C GLU A 174 25.91 42.81 12.83
N GLY A 175 24.78 42.33 12.30
CA GLY A 175 24.48 42.40 10.88
C GLY A 175 25.33 41.47 10.02
N VAL A 176 25.86 40.38 10.59
CA VAL A 176 26.76 39.45 9.89
C VAL A 176 25.98 38.30 9.23
N PRO A 177 25.91 38.23 7.88
CA PRO A 177 25.17 37.20 7.18
C PRO A 177 26.02 35.91 7.04
N LEU A 178 25.92 35.03 8.04
CA LEU A 178 26.64 33.75 8.12
C LEU A 178 26.17 32.69 7.11
N GLU A 179 25.20 32.99 6.25
CA GLU A 179 24.77 32.13 5.14
C GLU A 179 25.60 32.32 3.86
N PHE A 180 26.57 33.25 3.82
CA PHE A 180 27.45 33.46 2.67
C PHE A 180 28.90 33.10 3.00
N TYR A 181 29.56 32.30 2.15
CA TYR A 181 30.94 31.85 2.37
C TYR A 181 31.96 32.98 2.69
N ARG A 182 31.72 34.20 2.20
CA ARG A 182 32.62 35.36 2.37
C ARG A 182 32.68 35.89 3.81
N THR A 183 31.64 35.70 4.62
CA THR A 183 31.64 36.15 6.03
C THR A 183 32.45 35.23 6.94
N TYR A 184 32.91 34.09 6.42
CA TYR A 184 33.86 33.24 7.14
C TYR A 184 35.32 33.60 6.87
N ASN A 185 35.64 34.52 5.95
CA ASN A 185 37.04 34.81 5.65
C ASN A 185 37.72 35.56 6.82
N SER A 186 38.71 34.91 7.43
CA SER A 186 39.38 35.38 8.66
C SER A 186 40.22 36.65 8.48
N SER A 187 40.35 37.18 7.26
CA SER A 187 40.99 38.46 6.98
C SER A 187 40.09 39.67 7.27
N TRP A 188 38.76 39.46 7.37
CA TRP A 188 37.78 40.54 7.52
C TRP A 188 36.74 40.30 8.62
N TYR A 189 36.51 39.04 9.01
CA TYR A 189 35.52 38.64 10.01
C TYR A 189 36.09 37.59 10.97
N GLU A 190 35.58 37.53 12.20
CA GLU A 190 35.93 36.50 13.19
C GLU A 190 34.69 35.61 13.44
N PRO A 191 34.32 34.72 12.50
CA PRO A 191 33.09 33.91 12.61
C PRO A 191 33.08 33.01 13.85
N SER A 192 34.24 32.75 14.45
CA SER A 192 34.43 31.88 15.62
C SER A 192 33.75 32.39 16.90
N GLU A 193 33.20 33.60 16.92
CA GLU A 193 32.45 34.17 18.04
C GLU A 193 30.98 33.68 18.10
N TYR A 194 30.41 33.26 16.97
CA TYR A 194 29.01 32.78 16.90
C TYR A 194 28.88 31.25 17.10
N PHE A 195 29.99 30.52 17.01
CA PHE A 195 30.05 29.06 17.13
C PHE A 195 30.77 28.64 18.42
N ASP A 196 30.51 27.41 18.88
CA ASP A 196 31.19 26.85 20.05
C ASP A 196 32.63 26.46 19.68
N LYS A 197 33.53 26.44 20.67
CA LYS A 197 34.93 26.04 20.46
C LYS A 197 35.04 24.51 20.33
N LEU A 198 36.08 24.00 19.67
CA LEU A 198 36.25 22.56 19.41
C LEU A 198 36.19 21.69 20.68
N SER A 199 36.57 22.23 21.84
CA SER A 199 36.47 21.57 23.15
C SER A 199 35.04 21.27 23.62
N ALA A 200 34.01 21.85 22.99
CA ALA A 200 32.60 21.51 23.22
C ALA A 200 32.21 20.18 22.54
N VAL A 201 32.94 19.75 21.51
CA VAL A 201 32.73 18.45 20.86
C VAL A 201 33.54 17.39 21.60
N ASN A 202 32.87 16.43 22.23
CA ASN A 202 33.55 15.31 22.86
C ASN A 202 34.17 14.40 21.78
N LEU A 203 35.47 14.13 21.88
CA LEU A 203 36.21 13.32 20.89
C LEU A 203 35.67 11.88 20.78
N SER A 204 35.00 11.34 21.81
CA SER A 204 34.33 10.03 21.73
C SER A 204 33.13 9.99 20.78
N TRP A 205 32.64 11.16 20.33
CA TRP A 205 31.58 11.28 19.33
C TRP A 205 32.12 11.29 17.90
N LEU A 206 33.46 11.24 17.72
CA LEU A 206 34.12 11.36 16.43
C LEU A 206 34.85 10.06 16.06
N ARG A 207 34.86 9.74 14.77
CA ARG A 207 35.72 8.70 14.20
C ARG A 207 37.15 9.26 14.08
N PRO A 208 38.20 8.50 14.45
CA PRO A 208 39.58 8.88 14.18
C PRO A 208 39.81 9.08 12.68
N CYS A 209 40.58 10.09 12.27
CA CYS A 209 40.77 10.42 10.84
C CYS A 209 41.35 9.26 9.99
N ARG A 210 42.08 8.34 10.62
CA ARG A 210 42.61 7.12 9.97
C ARG A 210 41.53 6.09 9.56
N GLU A 211 40.29 6.28 10.00
CA GLU A 211 39.13 5.39 9.78
C GLU A 211 38.04 6.07 8.92
N THR A 212 38.38 7.18 8.24
CA THR A 212 37.46 8.02 7.48
C THR A 212 38.02 8.38 6.09
N ARG A 213 37.26 9.11 5.27
CA ARG A 213 37.71 9.56 3.93
C ARG A 213 38.92 10.47 3.94
N PHE A 214 39.37 10.97 5.10
CA PHE A 214 40.67 11.65 5.24
C PHE A 214 41.87 10.79 4.82
N VAL A 215 41.72 9.45 4.73
CA VAL A 215 42.78 8.55 4.24
C VAL A 215 42.82 8.38 2.71
N GLN A 216 41.87 8.95 1.96
CA GLN A 216 41.77 8.74 0.51
C GLN A 216 42.85 9.52 -0.25
N SER A 217 43.95 8.84 -0.58
CA SER A 217 45.15 9.50 -1.12
C SER A 217 44.94 10.22 -2.46
N ASN A 218 43.99 9.81 -3.30
CA ASN A 218 43.69 10.51 -4.55
C ASN A 218 43.08 11.89 -4.25
N ASN A 219 42.06 11.93 -3.39
CA ASN A 219 41.42 13.17 -2.91
C ASN A 219 42.43 14.11 -2.26
N MET A 220 43.39 13.57 -1.48
CA MET A 220 44.42 14.39 -0.83
C MET A 220 45.45 14.94 -1.84
N GLN A 221 45.75 14.21 -2.92
CA GLN A 221 46.59 14.71 -4.01
C GLN A 221 45.88 15.83 -4.77
N THR A 222 44.61 15.64 -5.13
CA THR A 222 43.76 16.68 -5.75
C THR A 222 43.66 17.91 -4.85
N TYR A 223 43.41 17.74 -3.56
CA TYR A 223 43.39 18.81 -2.59
C TYR A 223 44.67 19.66 -2.60
N VAL A 224 45.86 19.04 -2.54
CA VAL A 224 47.14 19.77 -2.62
C VAL A 224 47.32 20.43 -3.99
N GLN A 225 46.96 19.76 -5.07
CA GLN A 225 47.06 20.31 -6.43
C GLN A 225 46.20 21.58 -6.62
N VAL A 226 44.98 21.59 -6.07
CA VAL A 226 44.03 22.71 -6.20
C VAL A 226 44.34 23.84 -5.22
N THR A 227 44.74 23.52 -3.98
CA THR A 227 44.85 24.50 -2.88
C THR A 227 46.27 24.93 -2.53
N GLN A 228 47.28 24.14 -2.91
CA GLN A 228 48.70 24.31 -2.56
C GLN A 228 49.02 24.15 -1.05
N ASP A 229 48.05 23.79 -0.20
CA ASP A 229 48.26 23.57 1.23
C ASP A 229 48.88 22.19 1.52
N THR A 230 50.20 22.11 1.43
CA THR A 230 50.98 20.92 1.76
C THR A 230 51.07 20.63 3.26
N GLU A 231 50.73 21.60 4.12
CA GLU A 231 50.72 21.43 5.58
C GLU A 231 49.41 20.81 6.10
N GLY A 232 48.33 20.92 5.33
CA GLY A 232 47.04 20.27 5.59
C GLY A 232 47.05 18.76 5.38
N VAL A 233 48.15 18.18 4.89
CA VAL A 233 48.32 16.75 4.61
C VAL A 233 49.63 16.21 5.19
N GLU A 234 49.74 14.88 5.24
CA GLU A 234 50.95 14.16 5.62
C GLU A 234 51.12 12.88 4.79
N ASN A 235 52.37 12.42 4.62
CA ASN A 235 52.66 11.19 3.90
C ASN A 235 52.87 10.03 4.89
N ILE A 236 52.01 9.03 4.83
CA ILE A 236 52.05 7.84 5.67
C ILE A 236 52.17 6.62 4.76
N GLY A 237 53.33 5.95 4.82
CA GLY A 237 53.58 4.72 4.06
C GLY A 237 53.59 4.89 2.52
N GLY A 238 53.78 6.10 2.01
CA GLY A 238 53.72 6.42 0.57
C GLY A 238 52.35 6.93 0.11
N SER A 239 51.32 6.86 0.95
CA SER A 239 50.00 7.44 0.71
C SER A 239 49.91 8.83 1.33
N LEU A 240 49.25 9.76 0.64
CA LEU A 240 48.98 11.11 1.15
C LEU A 240 47.66 11.10 1.93
N MET A 241 47.65 11.65 3.14
CA MET A 241 46.49 11.61 4.04
C MET A 241 46.24 13.00 4.63
N ALA A 242 45.00 13.32 5.00
CA ALA A 242 44.72 14.60 5.67
C ALA A 242 45.35 14.61 7.07
N LYS A 243 46.04 15.70 7.41
CA LYS A 243 46.76 15.83 8.68
C LYS A 243 45.84 16.34 9.78
N CYS A 244 45.29 15.43 10.57
CA CYS A 244 44.47 15.78 11.73
C CYS A 244 45.36 15.96 12.97
N GLN A 245 45.54 17.21 13.43
CA GLN A 245 46.56 17.54 14.44
C GLN A 245 46.29 16.93 15.83
N ASP A 246 45.03 16.57 16.13
CA ASP A 246 44.60 15.87 17.34
C ASP A 246 44.10 14.44 17.06
N GLY A 247 44.21 13.97 15.81
CA GLY A 247 43.72 12.67 15.34
C GLY A 247 42.22 12.63 14.97
N PHE A 248 41.45 13.71 15.18
CA PHE A 248 39.99 13.74 14.96
C PHE A 248 39.52 14.91 14.09
N PHE A 249 40.15 16.08 14.22
CA PHE A 249 39.86 17.27 13.43
C PHE A 249 40.98 17.57 12.44
N TRP A 250 40.62 17.72 11.17
CA TRP A 250 41.45 18.43 10.21
C TRP A 250 41.20 19.94 10.33
N ARG A 251 42.26 20.76 10.33
CA ARG A 251 42.17 22.22 10.53
C ARG A 251 42.69 22.99 9.32
N ALA A 252 41.86 23.89 8.80
CA ALA A 252 42.21 24.78 7.70
C ALA A 252 43.31 25.79 8.10
N PRO A 253 44.13 26.27 7.14
CA PRO A 253 45.23 27.21 7.45
C PRO A 253 44.80 28.42 8.28
N ALA A 254 43.62 28.97 7.99
CA ALA A 254 43.03 30.13 8.66
C ALA A 254 42.83 29.99 10.19
N CYS A 255 42.86 28.79 10.76
CA CYS A 255 42.83 28.57 12.22
C CYS A 255 43.85 27.54 12.74
N ARG A 256 44.71 26.99 11.89
CA ARG A 256 45.66 25.91 12.23
C ARG A 256 46.57 26.26 13.41
N ASP A 257 47.09 27.48 13.41
CA ASP A 257 47.99 28.01 14.45
C ASP A 257 47.26 28.47 15.72
N ASN A 258 45.95 28.72 15.65
CA ASN A 258 45.14 29.14 16.79
C ASN A 258 43.76 28.47 16.78
N VAL A 259 43.72 27.30 17.43
CA VAL A 259 42.51 26.47 17.61
C VAL A 259 41.31 27.24 18.16
N THR A 260 41.51 28.31 18.94
CA THR A 260 40.39 29.08 19.51
C THR A 260 39.59 29.85 18.45
N ARG A 261 40.15 30.03 17.24
CA ARG A 261 39.49 30.60 16.06
C ARG A 261 38.79 29.55 15.19
N CYS A 262 39.01 28.26 15.41
CA CYS A 262 38.37 27.25 14.56
C CYS A 262 36.86 27.15 14.84
N VAL A 263 36.07 27.31 13.77
CA VAL A 263 34.65 26.96 13.73
C VAL A 263 34.53 25.44 13.53
N PRO A 264 33.84 24.70 14.42
CA PRO A 264 33.60 23.27 14.23
C PRO A 264 32.68 23.03 13.03
N VAL A 265 33.09 22.11 12.16
CA VAL A 265 32.30 21.56 11.06
C VAL A 265 32.20 20.05 11.26
N LEU A 266 30.98 19.51 11.30
CA LEU A 266 30.77 18.07 11.51
C LEU A 266 30.14 17.42 10.27
N THR A 267 30.68 16.28 9.87
CA THR A 267 30.13 15.43 8.82
C THR A 267 29.90 14.01 9.34
N GLY A 268 29.05 13.21 8.71
CA GLY A 268 28.68 11.87 9.17
C GLY A 268 29.22 10.75 8.27
N GLY A 269 28.70 9.54 8.51
CA GLY A 269 29.09 8.34 7.76
C GLY A 269 30.58 8.00 7.89
N THR A 270 31.28 8.00 6.75
CA THR A 270 32.75 7.92 6.66
C THR A 270 33.40 9.26 6.36
N GLY A 271 32.63 10.36 6.32
CA GLY A 271 33.08 11.71 5.97
C GLY A 271 32.52 12.19 4.63
N TRP A 272 31.26 12.62 4.60
CA TRP A 272 30.65 13.28 3.44
C TRP A 272 31.29 14.66 3.19
N GLU A 273 31.40 15.07 1.93
CA GLU A 273 32.01 16.34 1.46
C GLU A 273 33.43 16.66 1.98
N VAL A 274 34.17 15.71 2.57
CA VAL A 274 35.46 15.97 3.23
C VAL A 274 36.42 16.79 2.36
N GLU A 275 36.63 16.37 1.12
CA GLU A 275 37.51 17.06 0.18
C GLU A 275 36.98 18.46 -0.19
N ALA A 276 35.69 18.58 -0.50
CA ALA A 276 35.07 19.85 -0.87
C ALA A 276 35.12 20.87 0.26
N VAL A 277 34.84 20.45 1.51
CA VAL A 277 34.95 21.31 2.70
C VAL A 277 36.40 21.74 2.92
N MET A 278 37.37 20.82 2.81
CA MET A 278 38.79 21.16 2.91
C MET A 278 39.22 22.19 1.85
N GLN A 279 38.85 21.98 0.58
CA GLN A 279 39.16 22.89 -0.51
C GLN A 279 38.51 24.27 -0.28
N LYS A 280 37.20 24.32 0.00
CA LYS A 280 36.45 25.56 0.29
C LYS A 280 37.06 26.34 1.46
N ALA A 281 37.36 25.65 2.56
CA ALA A 281 37.94 26.28 3.75
C ALA A 281 39.31 26.92 3.45
N THR A 282 40.13 26.22 2.67
CA THR A 282 41.47 26.68 2.29
C THR A 282 41.41 27.86 1.32
N LEU A 283 40.68 27.71 0.21
CA LEU A 283 40.63 28.69 -0.88
C LEU A 283 39.92 29.99 -0.52
N PHE A 284 38.97 29.96 0.41
CA PHE A 284 38.26 31.14 0.88
C PHE A 284 38.76 31.66 2.24
N ASN A 285 39.86 31.11 2.76
CA ASN A 285 40.47 31.49 4.04
C ASN A 285 39.46 31.44 5.20
N MET A 286 38.67 30.36 5.27
CA MET A 286 37.67 30.12 6.30
C MET A 286 38.32 29.35 7.47
N PRO A 287 38.17 29.79 8.74
CA PRO A 287 38.79 29.16 9.90
C PRO A 287 38.00 27.93 10.33
N LEU A 288 37.89 26.92 9.46
CA LEU A 288 37.10 25.71 9.72
C LEU A 288 37.97 24.58 10.28
N ALA A 289 37.41 23.80 11.21
CA ALA A 289 37.96 22.51 11.61
C ALA A 289 36.92 21.42 11.41
N LEU A 290 37.24 20.46 10.53
CA LEU A 290 36.34 19.40 10.08
C LEU A 290 36.57 18.10 10.86
N GLY A 291 35.52 17.59 11.49
CA GLY A 291 35.51 16.28 12.17
C GLY A 291 34.42 15.37 11.60
N VAL A 292 34.66 14.06 11.63
CA VAL A 292 33.68 13.04 11.21
C VAL A 292 33.04 12.42 12.44
N ALA A 293 31.73 12.58 12.61
CA ALA A 293 31.00 12.03 13.74
C ALA A 293 30.69 10.52 13.57
N THR A 294 30.51 9.81 14.69
CA THR A 294 29.96 8.45 14.65
C THR A 294 28.47 8.47 14.28
N PRO A 295 27.92 7.41 13.67
CA PRO A 295 26.52 7.39 13.20
C PRO A 295 25.49 7.71 14.31
N GLU A 296 25.77 7.28 15.53
CA GLU A 296 24.87 7.44 16.69
C GLU A 296 24.86 8.88 17.24
N ARG A 297 25.91 9.66 16.95
CA ARG A 297 26.11 11.02 17.46
C ARG A 297 25.92 12.11 16.42
N TYR A 298 26.16 11.82 15.13
CA TYR A 298 26.00 12.78 14.04
C TYR A 298 24.64 13.52 14.11
N TYR A 299 23.54 12.77 14.25
CA TYR A 299 22.17 13.32 14.31
C TYR A 299 21.84 14.14 15.57
N ARG A 300 22.77 14.26 16.53
CA ARG A 300 22.60 15.06 17.76
C ARG A 300 23.57 16.23 17.88
N ILE A 301 24.76 16.17 17.28
CA ILE A 301 25.76 17.23 17.46
C ILE A 301 25.25 18.61 16.99
N PRO A 302 24.55 18.76 15.84
CA PRO A 302 24.01 20.06 15.41
C PRO A 302 22.93 20.67 16.34
N THR A 303 22.27 19.84 17.17
CA THR A 303 21.30 20.32 18.16
C THR A 303 21.98 20.68 19.48
N GLU A 304 22.98 19.89 19.90
CA GLU A 304 23.73 20.03 21.15
C GLU A 304 24.90 21.04 21.10
N VAL A 305 25.49 21.30 19.92
CA VAL A 305 26.68 22.17 19.73
C VAL A 305 26.41 23.20 18.64
N LYS A 306 26.82 24.45 18.86
CA LYS A 306 26.81 25.49 17.83
C LYS A 306 27.94 25.24 16.83
N SER A 307 27.62 24.52 15.76
CA SER A 307 28.56 24.15 14.71
C SER A 307 27.96 24.30 13.32
N LEU A 308 28.83 24.33 12.31
CA LEU A 308 28.44 23.97 10.95
C LEU A 308 28.31 22.45 10.83
N PHE A 309 27.51 21.98 9.88
CA PHE A 309 27.41 20.55 9.59
C PHE A 309 27.17 20.29 8.12
N VAL A 310 27.75 19.20 7.60
CA VAL A 310 27.51 18.71 6.24
C VAL A 310 26.26 17.83 6.26
N TRP A 311 25.28 18.12 5.42
CA TRP A 311 23.98 17.46 5.42
C TRP A 311 23.38 17.36 4.01
N TRP A 312 22.36 16.51 3.84
CA TRP A 312 21.50 16.50 2.65
C TRP A 312 20.11 17.06 2.97
N ALA A 313 19.52 17.78 2.02
CA ALA A 313 18.12 18.22 2.09
C ALA A 313 17.40 17.85 0.78
N PRO A 314 16.09 17.54 0.82
CA PRO A 314 15.21 17.50 2.01
C PRO A 314 15.35 16.24 2.88
N ASP A 315 15.23 16.41 4.21
CA ASP A 315 15.22 15.33 5.22
C ASP A 315 14.63 15.85 6.55
N ASP A 316 13.97 15.00 7.35
CA ASP A 316 13.28 15.40 8.59
C ASP A 316 14.22 15.59 9.80
N THR A 317 15.45 15.05 9.74
CA THR A 317 16.30 14.88 10.93
C THR A 317 16.60 16.20 11.64
N PHE A 318 16.82 17.26 10.85
CA PHE A 318 17.19 18.59 11.36
C PHE A 318 16.12 19.67 11.10
N VAL A 319 14.87 19.28 10.79
CA VAL A 319 13.75 20.23 10.56
C VAL A 319 13.63 21.28 11.67
N ASP A 320 13.80 20.89 12.93
CA ASP A 320 13.73 21.78 14.11
C ASP A 320 14.84 22.85 14.15
N LEU A 321 15.97 22.62 13.47
CA LEU A 321 17.06 23.58 13.34
C LEU A 321 16.78 24.63 12.25
N ASN A 322 15.76 24.39 11.41
CA ASN A 322 15.44 25.12 10.19
C ASN A 322 16.71 25.48 9.39
N PRO A 323 17.48 24.48 8.94
CA PRO A 323 18.87 24.65 8.57
C PRO A 323 19.03 25.53 7.33
N VAL A 324 19.97 26.47 7.39
CA VAL A 324 20.26 27.38 6.27
C VAL A 324 21.51 26.90 5.55
N GLU A 325 21.43 26.74 4.24
CA GLU A 325 22.58 26.35 3.41
C GLU A 325 23.61 27.50 3.33
N LEU A 326 24.89 27.18 3.48
CA LEU A 326 25.98 28.10 3.19
C LEU A 326 26.13 28.28 1.67
N ARG A 327 25.84 29.49 1.20
CA ARG A 327 25.91 29.87 -0.21
C ARG A 327 27.36 30.06 -0.65
N PHE A 328 27.79 29.26 -1.60
CA PHE A 328 29.06 29.35 -2.33
C PHE A 328 28.84 29.99 -3.73
N PRO A 329 29.91 30.27 -4.51
CA PRO A 329 29.75 30.63 -5.93
C PRO A 329 28.94 29.56 -6.68
N ARG A 330 28.20 29.93 -7.74
CA ARG A 330 27.36 28.97 -8.49
C ARG A 330 28.19 27.78 -9.01
N TYR A 331 27.55 26.60 -9.04
CA TYR A 331 28.15 25.35 -9.51
C TYR A 331 28.86 25.51 -10.87
N ASP A 332 30.12 25.07 -10.93
CA ASP A 332 30.91 24.99 -12.15
C ASP A 332 31.27 23.53 -12.44
N ARG A 333 30.50 22.91 -13.34
CA ARG A 333 30.69 21.50 -13.74
C ARG A 333 32.07 21.23 -14.32
N ALA A 334 32.68 22.20 -15.02
CA ALA A 334 34.01 22.01 -15.61
C ALA A 334 35.10 22.04 -14.54
N ALA A 335 34.96 22.89 -13.51
CA ALA A 335 35.83 22.87 -12.34
C ALA A 335 35.72 21.54 -11.57
N TRP A 336 34.49 21.09 -11.27
CA TRP A 336 34.26 19.87 -10.49
C TRP A 336 34.77 18.60 -11.20
N LEU A 337 34.58 18.48 -12.52
CA LEU A 337 35.13 17.37 -13.30
C LEU A 337 36.67 17.31 -13.30
N ASN A 338 37.34 18.42 -12.99
CA ASN A 338 38.81 18.49 -12.84
C ASN A 338 39.25 18.48 -11.36
N GLY A 339 38.33 18.19 -10.43
CA GLY A 339 38.63 18.08 -8.99
C GLY A 339 38.66 19.42 -8.23
N ASP A 340 38.29 20.54 -8.85
CA ASP A 340 38.16 21.83 -8.17
C ASP A 340 36.72 22.02 -7.65
N LEU A 341 36.56 21.80 -6.35
CA LEU A 341 35.28 21.69 -5.66
C LEU A 341 34.89 23.01 -4.95
N ARG A 342 35.50 24.15 -5.32
CA ARG A 342 35.32 25.42 -4.59
C ARG A 342 33.93 26.04 -4.70
N THR A 343 33.14 25.69 -5.71
CA THR A 343 31.79 26.24 -5.90
C THR A 343 30.75 25.53 -5.03
N ALA A 344 29.50 25.97 -5.10
CA ALA A 344 28.35 25.18 -4.67
C ALA A 344 28.38 23.81 -5.39
N PRO A 345 27.92 22.74 -4.71
CA PRO A 345 27.71 21.43 -5.32
C PRO A 345 26.61 21.50 -6.39
N GLU A 346 26.52 20.46 -7.23
CA GLU A 346 25.40 20.32 -8.15
C GLU A 346 24.09 20.13 -7.37
N GLN A 347 23.04 20.88 -7.72
CA GLN A 347 21.70 20.56 -7.24
C GLN A 347 21.25 19.28 -7.95
N VAL A 348 21.05 18.22 -7.17
CA VAL A 348 20.68 16.91 -7.70
C VAL A 348 19.20 16.94 -8.01
N VAL A 349 18.85 16.92 -9.29
CA VAL A 349 17.47 16.65 -9.70
C VAL A 349 17.14 15.25 -9.23
N ILE A 350 16.17 15.12 -8.32
CA ILE A 350 15.65 13.81 -7.93
C ILE A 350 14.85 13.28 -9.12
N GLU A 351 15.16 12.07 -9.57
CA GLU A 351 14.49 11.42 -10.71
C GLU A 351 13.55 10.31 -10.26
N LYS A 352 12.60 9.99 -11.14
CA LYS A 352 11.71 8.82 -11.01
C LYS A 352 12.19 7.76 -12.00
N LEU A 353 12.51 6.59 -11.49
CA LEU A 353 12.91 5.44 -12.29
C LEU A 353 11.80 4.39 -12.31
N VAL A 354 11.62 3.75 -13.45
CA VAL A 354 10.71 2.62 -13.63
C VAL A 354 11.37 1.45 -14.35
N SER A 355 10.77 0.27 -14.31
CA SER A 355 11.18 -0.85 -15.16
C SER A 355 10.82 -0.62 -16.63
N GLN A 356 11.56 -1.24 -17.56
CA GLN A 356 11.29 -1.11 -19.00
C GLN A 356 9.89 -1.60 -19.41
N ASN A 357 9.38 -2.62 -18.71
CA ASN A 357 8.10 -3.27 -19.01
C ASN A 357 6.87 -2.65 -18.31
N ILE A 358 7.02 -1.59 -17.48
CA ILE A 358 5.88 -1.06 -16.71
C ILE A 358 4.72 -0.59 -17.60
N GLY A 359 5.00 -0.05 -18.80
CA GLY A 359 3.98 0.39 -19.73
C GLY A 359 3.16 -0.74 -20.35
N GLU A 360 3.68 -1.98 -20.34
CA GLU A 360 2.95 -3.18 -20.76
C GLU A 360 2.16 -3.78 -19.59
N LEU A 361 2.72 -3.73 -18.37
CA LEU A 361 2.09 -4.30 -17.16
C LEU A 361 0.99 -3.42 -16.56
N ALA A 362 1.20 -2.10 -16.55
CA ALA A 362 0.37 -1.13 -15.85
C ALA A 362 0.49 0.28 -16.51
N PRO A 363 0.00 0.48 -17.75
CA PRO A 363 0.16 1.73 -18.48
C PRO A 363 -0.40 2.97 -17.76
N ALA A 364 -1.53 2.83 -17.04
CA ALA A 364 -2.09 3.91 -16.23
C ALA A 364 -1.16 4.33 -15.06
N VAL A 365 -0.41 3.37 -14.51
CA VAL A 365 0.57 3.64 -13.45
C VAL A 365 1.83 4.28 -14.02
N GLU A 366 2.29 3.89 -15.22
CA GLU A 366 3.39 4.60 -15.87
C GLU A 366 3.04 6.06 -16.16
N ASP A 367 1.83 6.33 -16.66
CA ASP A 367 1.35 7.70 -16.94
C ASP A 367 1.25 8.54 -15.65
N LEU A 368 0.69 7.97 -14.58
CA LEU A 368 0.67 8.58 -13.25
C LEU A 368 2.08 8.93 -12.76
N VAL A 369 2.99 7.93 -12.72
CA VAL A 369 4.36 8.14 -12.24
C VAL A 369 5.11 9.11 -13.16
N GLN A 370 4.85 9.14 -14.47
CA GLN A 370 5.41 10.13 -15.38
C GLN A 370 4.97 11.56 -15.01
N LYS A 371 3.71 11.76 -14.62
CA LYS A 371 3.12 13.07 -14.34
C LYS A 371 3.28 13.56 -12.90
N MET A 372 3.50 12.69 -11.93
CA MET A 372 3.80 13.06 -10.53
C MET A 372 4.88 14.14 -10.44
N ARG A 373 4.54 15.35 -9.99
CA ARG A 373 5.50 16.43 -9.72
C ARG A 373 5.22 17.02 -8.35
N TRP A 374 6.22 16.92 -7.47
CA TRP A 374 6.22 17.40 -6.10
C TRP A 374 6.85 18.78 -6.03
N SER A 375 6.25 19.72 -5.30
CA SER A 375 6.94 20.95 -4.92
C SER A 375 7.89 20.69 -3.75
N GLN A 376 8.88 21.57 -3.56
CA GLN A 376 9.74 21.51 -2.37
C GLN A 376 8.91 21.71 -1.09
N ASP A 377 7.91 22.59 -1.13
CA ASP A 377 7.07 22.91 0.02
C ASP A 377 6.20 21.70 0.43
N ASP A 378 5.69 20.91 -0.51
CA ASP A 378 4.93 19.67 -0.22
C ASP A 378 5.78 18.65 0.54
N VAL A 379 7.02 18.44 0.07
CA VAL A 379 7.99 17.53 0.71
C VAL A 379 8.31 18.01 2.12
N ASP A 380 8.62 19.31 2.27
CA ASP A 380 8.92 19.93 3.56
C ASP A 380 7.74 19.87 4.53
N ILE A 381 6.50 20.05 4.06
CA ILE A 381 5.27 19.94 4.86
C ILE A 381 5.09 18.51 5.36
N MET A 382 5.17 17.50 4.48
CA MET A 382 5.03 16.09 4.89
C MET A 382 6.13 15.65 5.85
N LEU A 383 7.38 16.09 5.65
CA LEU A 383 8.47 15.81 6.60
C LEU A 383 8.23 16.43 7.97
N ARG A 384 7.78 17.70 8.02
CA ARG A 384 7.43 18.40 9.28
C ARG A 384 6.28 17.71 10.00
N ASP A 385 5.27 17.27 9.26
CA ASP A 385 4.12 16.55 9.80
C ASP A 385 4.53 15.18 10.38
N MET A 386 5.23 14.35 9.60
CA MET A 386 5.75 13.06 10.07
C MET A 386 6.64 13.21 11.30
N LYS A 387 7.46 14.26 11.35
CA LYS A 387 8.31 14.58 12.50
C LYS A 387 7.53 15.00 13.74
N ALA A 388 6.47 15.79 13.58
CA ALA A 388 5.70 16.36 14.69
C ALA A 388 4.62 15.42 15.23
N SER A 389 4.08 14.54 14.38
CA SER A 389 3.06 13.54 14.75
C SER A 389 3.64 12.20 15.20
N GLU A 390 4.87 11.88 14.80
CA GLU A 390 5.48 10.54 14.90
C GLU A 390 4.67 9.43 14.18
N ASP A 391 3.74 9.82 13.29
CA ASP A 391 2.90 8.90 12.52
C ASP A 391 3.69 8.14 11.43
N PRO A 392 3.24 6.93 11.04
CA PRO A 392 3.75 6.24 9.85
C PRO A 392 3.58 7.07 8.57
N ALA A 393 4.53 6.91 7.64
CA ALA A 393 4.52 7.61 6.35
C ALA A 393 3.20 7.49 5.58
N HIS A 394 2.50 6.34 5.65
CA HIS A 394 1.16 6.14 5.05
C HIS A 394 0.09 7.09 5.63
N THR A 395 0.08 7.28 6.95
CA THR A 395 -0.89 8.18 7.62
C THR A 395 -0.64 9.64 7.22
N VAL A 396 0.62 10.05 7.13
CA VAL A 396 1.03 11.40 6.69
C VAL A 396 0.73 11.61 5.21
N ALA A 397 1.09 10.64 4.37
CA ALA A 397 0.78 10.62 2.94
C ALA A 397 -0.73 10.76 2.69
N CYS A 398 -1.56 10.02 3.44
CA CYS A 398 -3.00 10.15 3.36
C CYS A 398 -3.51 11.54 3.77
N ARG A 399 -3.01 12.10 4.88
CA ARG A 399 -3.39 13.46 5.31
C ARG A 399 -3.00 14.51 4.28
N TRP A 400 -1.85 14.38 3.62
CA TRP A 400 -1.45 15.26 2.51
C TRP A 400 -2.36 15.06 1.28
N LEU A 401 -2.69 13.83 0.90
CA LEU A 401 -3.61 13.52 -0.20
C LEU A 401 -4.99 14.18 0.01
N LEU A 402 -5.61 13.98 1.17
CA LEU A 402 -6.92 14.56 1.48
C LEU A 402 -6.91 16.09 1.50
N ALA A 403 -5.77 16.71 1.82
CA ALA A 403 -5.60 18.16 1.84
C ALA A 403 -5.24 18.80 0.48
N ASN A 404 -4.72 18.03 -0.49
CA ASN A 404 -4.13 18.56 -1.73
C ASN A 404 -4.70 17.92 -3.01
N SER A 405 -6.01 17.62 -3.01
CA SER A 405 -6.72 16.98 -4.14
C SER A 405 -6.57 17.72 -5.48
N GLU A 406 -6.54 19.05 -5.46
CA GLU A 406 -6.30 19.89 -6.65
C GLU A 406 -4.90 19.64 -7.26
N THR A 407 -3.89 19.32 -6.44
CA THR A 407 -2.52 19.08 -6.90
C THR A 407 -2.37 17.71 -7.53
N TRP A 408 -2.65 16.64 -6.78
CA TRP A 408 -2.35 15.27 -7.24
C TRP A 408 -3.32 14.73 -8.28
N SER A 409 -4.55 15.27 -8.36
CA SER A 409 -5.50 14.88 -9.42
C SER A 409 -4.98 15.22 -10.83
N THR A 410 -4.15 16.26 -10.96
CA THR A 410 -3.49 16.61 -12.24
C THR A 410 -2.46 15.57 -12.73
N TRP A 411 -2.03 14.65 -11.86
CA TRP A 411 -1.11 13.57 -12.24
C TRP A 411 -1.82 12.39 -12.89
N LEU A 412 -3.13 12.27 -12.68
CA LEU A 412 -3.99 11.34 -13.40
C LEU A 412 -4.23 11.91 -14.81
N ALA A 413 -4.70 11.09 -15.77
CA ALA A 413 -4.68 11.50 -17.18
C ALA A 413 -5.43 12.82 -17.45
N GLY A 414 -4.84 13.67 -18.30
CA GLY A 414 -5.14 15.10 -18.32
C GLY A 414 -6.57 15.43 -18.72
N GLU A 415 -7.17 16.41 -18.03
CA GLU A 415 -8.51 17.03 -18.13
C GLU A 415 -9.64 16.24 -18.82
N THR A 416 -9.46 15.84 -20.07
CA THR A 416 -10.48 15.17 -20.87
C THR A 416 -10.10 13.79 -21.39
N ALA A 417 -8.91 13.25 -21.10
CA ALA A 417 -8.38 12.00 -21.64
C ALA A 417 -8.35 10.89 -20.58
N CYS A 418 -9.51 10.62 -19.98
CA CYS A 418 -9.64 9.70 -18.85
C CYS A 418 -9.26 8.27 -19.27
N PHE A 419 -8.79 7.49 -18.30
CA PHE A 419 -8.44 6.07 -18.43
C PHE A 419 -9.49 5.20 -17.72
N GLU A 420 -9.35 3.89 -17.86
CA GLU A 420 -10.27 2.90 -17.30
C GLU A 420 -10.39 3.05 -15.77
N GLY A 421 -11.63 3.05 -15.28
CA GLY A 421 -11.99 3.41 -13.90
C GLY A 421 -12.37 4.89 -13.71
N PHE A 422 -11.96 5.79 -14.60
CA PHE A 422 -12.25 7.22 -14.51
C PHE A 422 -13.25 7.67 -15.57
N GLY A 423 -13.85 8.85 -15.36
CA GLY A 423 -14.73 9.47 -16.34
C GLY A 423 -14.69 10.99 -16.31
N LEU A 424 -15.15 11.59 -17.40
CA LEU A 424 -15.30 13.04 -17.56
C LEU A 424 -16.23 13.63 -16.49
N PHE A 425 -15.79 14.72 -15.86
CA PHE A 425 -16.50 15.42 -14.78
C PHE A 425 -16.41 16.94 -14.97
N ASP A 426 -17.54 17.65 -14.88
CA ASP A 426 -17.65 19.10 -15.20
C ASP A 426 -17.45 20.04 -14.00
N GLY A 427 -16.94 19.52 -12.88
CA GLY A 427 -16.87 20.22 -11.60
C GLY A 427 -18.09 19.98 -10.69
N SER A 428 -19.21 19.49 -11.24
CA SER A 428 -20.45 19.20 -10.51
C SER A 428 -20.97 17.78 -10.69
N SER A 429 -20.81 17.18 -11.87
CA SER A 429 -21.36 15.87 -12.23
C SER A 429 -20.52 15.17 -13.30
N PHE A 430 -20.69 13.84 -13.42
CA PHE A 430 -20.13 13.09 -14.55
C PHE A 430 -20.89 13.39 -15.83
N VAL A 431 -20.16 13.58 -16.92
CA VAL A 431 -20.72 13.94 -18.23
C VAL A 431 -20.45 12.84 -19.27
N ALA A 432 -21.36 12.73 -20.24
CA ALA A 432 -21.33 11.68 -21.26
C ALA A 432 -20.42 12.02 -22.47
N ASP A 433 -19.96 13.26 -22.60
CA ASP A 433 -19.11 13.72 -23.69
C ASP A 433 -18.28 14.96 -23.29
N ARG A 434 -17.48 15.47 -24.24
CA ARG A 434 -16.58 16.63 -24.06
C ARG A 434 -17.19 17.97 -24.54
N ASP A 435 -18.51 18.04 -24.74
CA ASP A 435 -19.22 19.21 -25.29
C ASP A 435 -20.04 19.92 -24.20
N GLY A 436 -20.07 21.26 -24.26
CA GLY A 436 -20.87 22.10 -23.34
C GLY A 436 -20.24 22.41 -21.97
N ALA A 437 -19.31 21.60 -21.47
CA ALA A 437 -18.55 21.89 -20.25
C ALA A 437 -17.39 22.88 -20.52
N THR A 438 -17.25 23.90 -19.67
CA THR A 438 -16.18 24.92 -19.78
C THR A 438 -14.88 24.51 -19.11
N GLU A 439 -14.96 23.66 -18.09
CA GLU A 439 -13.83 23.00 -17.43
C GLU A 439 -14.19 21.51 -17.31
N LEU A 440 -13.24 20.63 -17.58
CA LEU A 440 -13.41 19.19 -17.52
C LEU A 440 -12.23 18.57 -16.79
N ALA A 441 -12.51 17.64 -15.90
CA ALA A 441 -11.53 16.83 -15.22
C ALA A 441 -11.87 15.35 -15.35
N CYS A 442 -10.90 14.48 -15.08
CA CYS A 442 -11.13 13.06 -14.90
C CYS A 442 -11.28 12.76 -13.42
N ARG A 443 -12.43 12.22 -13.00
CA ARG A 443 -12.67 11.75 -11.63
C ARG A 443 -12.91 10.24 -11.61
N PRO A 444 -12.57 9.54 -10.51
CA PRO A 444 -12.88 8.12 -10.37
C PRO A 444 -14.39 7.95 -10.41
N CYS A 445 -14.90 6.97 -11.16
CA CYS A 445 -16.35 6.73 -11.19
C CYS A 445 -16.88 6.40 -9.79
N GLU A 446 -18.02 6.95 -9.41
CA GLU A 446 -18.64 6.66 -8.11
C GLU A 446 -19.11 5.21 -8.01
N SER A 447 -19.17 4.68 -6.79
CA SER A 447 -19.75 3.37 -6.52
C SER A 447 -21.16 3.25 -7.12
N GLY A 448 -21.47 2.09 -7.70
CA GLY A 448 -22.65 1.87 -8.54
C GLY A 448 -22.43 2.22 -10.01
N SER A 449 -21.28 2.82 -10.38
CA SER A 449 -20.94 3.16 -11.76
C SER A 449 -19.65 2.47 -12.23
N TYR A 450 -19.48 2.40 -13.55
CA TYR A 450 -18.28 1.89 -14.21
C TYR A 450 -17.82 2.82 -15.33
N SER A 451 -16.56 2.69 -15.71
CA SER A 451 -15.90 3.48 -16.76
C SER A 451 -16.10 2.83 -18.13
N GLU A 452 -16.76 3.53 -19.05
CA GLU A 452 -16.98 3.11 -20.44
C GLU A 452 -16.05 3.89 -21.40
N GLU A 453 -15.44 3.21 -22.37
CA GLU A 453 -14.59 3.87 -23.38
C GLU A 453 -15.41 4.74 -24.34
N LEU A 454 -15.11 6.04 -24.37
CA LEU A 454 -15.65 6.99 -25.36
C LEU A 454 -14.58 7.36 -26.40
N ARG A 455 -14.98 7.46 -27.67
CA ARG A 455 -14.13 7.98 -28.76
C ARG A 455 -14.83 9.13 -29.47
N ASP A 456 -14.20 10.29 -29.46
CA ASP A 456 -14.68 11.50 -30.15
C ASP A 456 -13.58 12.13 -31.04
N THR A 457 -13.81 13.34 -31.54
CA THR A 457 -12.90 14.07 -32.43
C THR A 457 -11.58 14.51 -31.79
N LYS A 458 -11.52 14.61 -30.45
CA LYS A 458 -10.33 14.89 -29.63
C LYS A 458 -9.60 13.60 -29.21
N GLY A 459 -10.15 12.42 -29.48
CA GLY A 459 -9.51 11.10 -29.27
C GLY A 459 -10.24 10.20 -28.27
N LYS A 460 -9.57 9.15 -27.78
CA LYS A 460 -10.09 8.26 -26.73
C LYS A 460 -10.20 9.00 -25.39
N THR A 461 -11.22 8.66 -24.60
CA THR A 461 -11.41 8.96 -23.18
C THR A 461 -12.29 7.88 -22.55
N HIS A 462 -12.73 8.08 -21.32
CA HIS A 462 -13.76 7.28 -20.69
C HIS A 462 -14.80 8.18 -20.00
N ILE A 463 -15.99 7.63 -19.77
CA ILE A 463 -17.14 8.26 -19.10
C ILE A 463 -17.71 7.32 -18.05
N CYS A 464 -18.34 7.85 -17.01
CA CYS A 464 -18.93 7.01 -15.96
C CYS A 464 -20.39 6.70 -16.28
N GLN A 465 -20.69 5.42 -16.45
CA GLN A 465 -22.04 4.90 -16.65
C GLN A 465 -22.52 4.19 -15.39
N LYS A 466 -23.81 4.32 -15.05
CA LYS A 466 -24.41 3.51 -13.99
C LYS A 466 -24.41 2.04 -14.39
N CYS A 467 -24.22 1.16 -13.41
CA CYS A 467 -24.34 -0.27 -13.64
C CYS A 467 -25.76 -0.63 -14.10
N PRO A 468 -25.91 -1.37 -15.21
CA PRO A 468 -27.21 -1.76 -15.72
C PRO A 468 -27.88 -2.77 -14.79
N VAL A 469 -29.21 -2.85 -14.89
CA VAL A 469 -30.02 -3.85 -14.17
C VAL A 469 -29.48 -5.27 -14.39
N GLY A 470 -29.47 -6.07 -13.32
CA GLY A 470 -28.82 -7.38 -13.25
C GLY A 470 -27.32 -7.35 -12.92
N SER A 471 -26.74 -6.17 -12.70
CA SER A 471 -25.36 -6.02 -12.22
C SER A 471 -25.29 -5.04 -11.04
N CYS A 472 -24.19 -5.09 -10.30
CA CYS A 472 -23.88 -4.15 -9.23
C CYS A 472 -22.42 -3.68 -9.33
N GLN A 473 -22.10 -2.62 -8.59
CA GLN A 473 -20.72 -2.22 -8.36
C GLN A 473 -20.54 -1.60 -6.97
N PRO A 474 -20.04 -2.34 -5.97
CA PRO A 474 -19.87 -1.82 -4.61
C PRO A 474 -18.73 -0.80 -4.45
N SER A 475 -17.96 -0.51 -5.51
CA SER A 475 -16.70 0.24 -5.43
C SER A 475 -16.64 1.41 -6.41
N GLY A 476 -15.97 2.48 -6.02
CA GLY A 476 -15.53 3.50 -6.96
C GLY A 476 -14.49 2.98 -7.96
N ALA A 477 -14.18 3.82 -8.95
CA ALA A 477 -13.15 3.63 -9.98
C ALA A 477 -13.18 2.30 -10.74
N ALA A 478 -14.36 1.69 -10.91
CA ALA A 478 -14.47 0.38 -11.55
C ALA A 478 -14.39 0.43 -13.09
N ALA A 479 -13.67 -0.54 -13.67
CA ALA A 479 -13.64 -0.81 -15.11
C ALA A 479 -14.95 -1.41 -15.66
N GLY A 480 -15.75 -2.04 -14.80
CA GLY A 480 -16.97 -2.74 -15.19
C GLY A 480 -17.86 -3.07 -13.99
N CYS A 481 -19.05 -3.59 -14.26
CA CYS A 481 -20.01 -4.01 -13.25
C CYS A 481 -19.97 -5.52 -13.04
N ASP A 482 -20.10 -5.94 -11.80
CA ASP A 482 -20.15 -7.34 -11.41
C ASP A 482 -21.58 -7.87 -11.64
N LEU A 483 -21.74 -8.93 -12.44
CA LEU A 483 -23.05 -9.52 -12.70
C LEU A 483 -23.59 -10.20 -11.44
N CYS A 484 -24.87 -9.98 -11.13
CA CYS A 484 -25.52 -10.72 -10.04
C CYS A 484 -25.43 -12.23 -10.30
N ASN A 485 -25.10 -12.98 -9.25
CA ASN A 485 -24.95 -14.43 -9.35
C ASN A 485 -26.30 -15.14 -9.47
N GLU A 486 -26.25 -16.45 -9.71
CA GLU A 486 -27.41 -17.33 -9.52
C GLU A 486 -27.97 -17.16 -8.10
N GLY A 487 -29.29 -17.16 -7.97
CA GLY A 487 -30.00 -16.80 -6.74
C GLY A 487 -30.10 -15.30 -6.45
N GLU A 488 -29.48 -14.44 -7.25
CA GLU A 488 -29.46 -13.00 -7.04
C GLU A 488 -30.02 -12.24 -8.26
N TYR A 489 -30.47 -11.01 -8.04
CA TYR A 489 -31.00 -10.14 -9.06
C TYR A 489 -30.76 -8.67 -8.72
N GLN A 490 -30.89 -7.79 -9.71
CA GLN A 490 -30.95 -6.35 -9.44
C GLN A 490 -31.87 -5.62 -10.42
N ASP A 491 -32.95 -5.04 -9.91
CA ASP A 491 -33.97 -4.32 -10.67
C ASP A 491 -33.72 -2.80 -10.79
N GLU A 492 -32.70 -2.27 -10.13
CA GLU A 492 -32.31 -0.85 -10.16
C GLU A 492 -30.95 -0.63 -10.85
N GLU A 493 -30.83 0.44 -11.64
CA GLU A 493 -29.53 0.90 -12.17
C GLU A 493 -28.72 1.59 -11.07
N GLY A 494 -27.39 1.48 -11.16
CA GLY A 494 -26.49 2.17 -10.22
C GLY A 494 -26.35 1.47 -8.86
N ALA A 495 -26.72 0.19 -8.76
CA ALA A 495 -26.76 -0.53 -7.50
C ALA A 495 -25.38 -0.90 -6.96
N LEU A 496 -25.23 -0.83 -5.63
CA LEU A 496 -24.00 -1.21 -4.93
C LEU A 496 -23.90 -2.73 -4.69
N ASP A 497 -25.02 -3.42 -4.55
CA ASP A 497 -25.09 -4.85 -4.23
C ASP A 497 -26.27 -5.52 -4.95
N CYS A 498 -26.27 -6.84 -5.04
CA CYS A 498 -27.35 -7.63 -5.64
C CYS A 498 -28.36 -8.11 -4.59
N LYS A 499 -29.64 -8.06 -4.93
CA LYS A 499 -30.74 -8.52 -4.08
C LYS A 499 -30.88 -10.04 -4.21
N ARG A 500 -30.95 -10.78 -3.10
CA ARG A 500 -31.25 -12.22 -3.13
C ARG A 500 -32.69 -12.47 -3.55
N CYS A 501 -32.93 -13.51 -4.34
CA CYS A 501 -34.29 -13.91 -4.73
C CYS A 501 -35.18 -14.14 -3.49
N PRO A 502 -36.37 -13.53 -3.43
CA PRO A 502 -37.29 -13.73 -2.32
C PRO A 502 -37.90 -15.13 -2.32
N LEU A 503 -38.49 -15.54 -1.19
CA LEU A 503 -39.15 -16.84 -1.05
C LEU A 503 -40.18 -17.09 -2.17
N GLY A 504 -40.15 -18.30 -2.73
CA GLY A 504 -40.99 -18.69 -3.87
C GLY A 504 -40.50 -18.15 -5.22
N ARG A 505 -39.27 -17.66 -5.29
CA ARG A 505 -38.57 -17.31 -6.53
C ARG A 505 -37.15 -17.85 -6.55
N PHE A 506 -36.67 -18.13 -7.75
CA PHE A 506 -35.32 -18.61 -8.02
C PHE A 506 -34.68 -17.85 -9.18
N GLN A 507 -33.37 -17.96 -9.33
CA GLN A 507 -32.66 -17.50 -10.51
C GLN A 507 -31.48 -18.42 -10.83
N ASP A 508 -31.56 -19.11 -11.97
CA ASP A 508 -30.62 -20.09 -12.52
C ASP A 508 -29.66 -19.49 -13.57
N GLU A 509 -29.75 -18.18 -13.82
CA GLU A 509 -28.89 -17.48 -14.76
C GLU A 509 -28.29 -16.22 -14.12
N LYS A 510 -26.99 -15.96 -14.34
CA LYS A 510 -26.35 -14.71 -13.91
C LYS A 510 -26.87 -13.49 -14.68
N GLY A 511 -26.68 -12.31 -14.09
CA GLY A 511 -26.88 -11.04 -14.77
C GLY A 511 -28.34 -10.63 -14.99
N LYS A 512 -29.27 -11.07 -14.11
CA LYS A 512 -30.72 -10.90 -14.33
C LYS A 512 -31.33 -9.83 -13.44
N SER A 513 -32.29 -9.09 -14.01
CA SER A 513 -32.99 -8.00 -13.32
C SER A 513 -34.18 -8.45 -12.46
N GLY A 514 -34.44 -9.75 -12.35
CA GLY A 514 -35.50 -10.29 -11.50
C GLY A 514 -35.46 -11.81 -11.42
N CYS A 515 -36.17 -12.37 -10.44
CA CYS A 515 -36.21 -13.81 -10.20
C CYS A 515 -37.46 -14.48 -10.79
N LYS A 516 -37.27 -15.67 -11.37
CA LYS A 516 -38.31 -16.55 -11.91
C LYS A 516 -39.22 -17.02 -10.78
N LEU A 517 -40.52 -17.08 -11.02
CA LEU A 517 -41.51 -17.50 -10.03
C LEU A 517 -41.58 -19.03 -9.99
N CYS A 518 -41.67 -19.61 -8.79
CA CYS A 518 -41.95 -21.03 -8.64
C CYS A 518 -43.33 -21.42 -9.21
N SER A 519 -43.36 -22.47 -10.04
CA SER A 519 -44.57 -22.97 -10.71
C SER A 519 -45.64 -23.48 -9.73
N ASN A 520 -46.91 -23.45 -10.13
CA ASN A 520 -48.05 -24.06 -9.41
C ASN A 520 -48.22 -23.65 -7.92
N GLY A 521 -47.80 -22.44 -7.52
CA GLY A 521 -47.95 -21.95 -6.14
C GLY A 521 -47.00 -22.60 -5.14
N THR A 522 -45.90 -23.20 -5.62
CA THR A 522 -44.82 -23.73 -4.80
C THR A 522 -43.94 -22.61 -4.21
N THR A 523 -43.16 -22.94 -3.18
CA THR A 523 -42.20 -22.04 -2.52
C THR A 523 -40.78 -22.63 -2.55
N THR A 524 -39.78 -21.79 -2.34
CA THR A 524 -38.39 -22.17 -2.09
C THR A 524 -38.14 -22.37 -0.59
N LEU A 525 -37.02 -23.01 -0.23
CA LEU A 525 -36.61 -23.21 1.17
C LEU A 525 -36.15 -21.92 1.87
N GLY A 526 -35.57 -21.00 1.10
CA GLY A 526 -34.92 -19.80 1.60
C GLY A 526 -34.80 -18.70 0.54
N LEU A 527 -34.19 -17.59 0.94
CA LEU A 527 -33.77 -16.54 0.02
C LEU A 527 -32.58 -17.04 -0.82
N GLY A 528 -32.50 -16.59 -2.07
CA GLY A 528 -31.36 -16.88 -2.94
C GLY A 528 -31.39 -18.24 -3.63
N SER A 529 -32.59 -18.76 -3.93
CA SER A 529 -32.73 -20.08 -4.58
C SER A 529 -32.18 -20.10 -6.00
N LEU A 530 -31.47 -21.17 -6.36
CA LEU A 530 -30.70 -21.26 -7.60
C LEU A 530 -31.48 -21.93 -8.73
N SER A 531 -32.53 -22.73 -8.44
CA SER A 531 -33.19 -23.54 -9.47
C SER A 531 -34.69 -23.74 -9.25
N GLU A 532 -35.41 -24.12 -10.31
CA GLU A 532 -36.82 -24.57 -10.19
C GLU A 532 -36.95 -25.87 -9.38
N GLN A 533 -35.86 -26.66 -9.26
CA GLN A 533 -35.87 -27.92 -8.50
C GLN A 533 -35.94 -27.66 -6.98
N ASP A 534 -35.55 -26.45 -6.55
CA ASP A 534 -35.70 -25.97 -5.18
C ASP A 534 -37.18 -25.62 -4.84
N CYS A 535 -38.06 -25.52 -5.86
CA CYS A 535 -39.47 -25.21 -5.69
C CYS A 535 -40.28 -26.45 -5.27
N GLY A 536 -40.90 -26.37 -4.09
CA GLY A 536 -41.74 -27.44 -3.53
C GLY A 536 -42.92 -26.90 -2.73
N CYS A 537 -43.71 -27.81 -2.16
CA CYS A 537 -44.99 -27.44 -1.56
C CYS A 537 -44.86 -26.56 -0.32
N LEU A 538 -45.85 -25.69 -0.14
CA LEU A 538 -46.05 -24.94 1.10
C LEU A 538 -46.36 -25.91 2.27
N PRO A 539 -46.16 -25.50 3.53
CA PRO A 539 -46.59 -26.29 4.69
C PRO A 539 -48.05 -26.74 4.60
N GLU A 540 -48.34 -27.92 5.19
CA GLU A 540 -49.64 -28.62 5.10
C GLU A 540 -50.08 -29.02 3.67
N THR A 541 -49.18 -28.99 2.67
CA THR A 541 -49.43 -29.51 1.32
C THR A 541 -48.31 -30.43 0.83
N ILE A 542 -48.63 -31.41 -0.05
CA ILE A 542 -47.70 -32.43 -0.55
C ILE A 542 -47.83 -32.62 -2.07
N ARG A 543 -46.70 -32.89 -2.75
CA ARG A 543 -46.64 -33.19 -4.19
C ARG A 543 -46.52 -34.70 -4.44
N GLU A 544 -47.38 -35.23 -5.32
CA GLU A 544 -47.24 -36.59 -5.86
C GLU A 544 -46.23 -36.63 -7.01
N VAL A 545 -45.64 -37.81 -7.27
CA VAL A 545 -44.60 -37.97 -8.30
C VAL A 545 -45.13 -37.71 -9.72
N TYR A 546 -46.40 -38.00 -9.98
CA TYR A 546 -47.01 -37.91 -11.31
C TYR A 546 -47.92 -36.68 -11.51
N ASN A 547 -48.13 -35.87 -10.47
CA ASN A 547 -49.00 -34.70 -10.52
C ASN A 547 -48.26 -33.46 -10.02
N VAL A 548 -48.11 -32.45 -10.88
CA VAL A 548 -47.26 -31.28 -10.61
C VAL A 548 -47.94 -30.26 -9.68
N SER A 549 -49.17 -30.53 -9.21
CA SER A 549 -49.85 -29.70 -8.21
C SER A 549 -49.59 -30.18 -6.78
N CYS A 550 -49.49 -29.23 -5.85
CA CYS A 550 -49.51 -29.51 -4.42
C CYS A 550 -50.96 -29.74 -3.97
N GLN A 551 -51.20 -30.84 -3.25
CA GLN A 551 -52.50 -31.15 -2.66
C GLN A 551 -52.49 -30.91 -1.15
N PRO A 552 -53.61 -30.53 -0.51
CA PRO A 552 -53.72 -30.47 0.94
C PRO A 552 -53.39 -31.83 1.57
N CYS A 553 -52.63 -31.83 2.66
CA CYS A 553 -52.24 -33.08 3.31
C CYS A 553 -53.42 -33.76 4.01
N PRO A 554 -53.58 -35.09 3.87
CA PRO A 554 -54.66 -35.83 4.53
C PRO A 554 -54.62 -35.73 6.06
N GLU A 555 -55.78 -35.89 6.70
CA GLU A 555 -55.88 -35.90 8.17
C GLU A 555 -55.00 -37.02 8.74
N GLY A 556 -54.12 -36.66 9.69
CA GLY A 556 -53.14 -37.60 10.26
C GLY A 556 -51.77 -37.53 9.60
N LEU A 557 -51.56 -36.74 8.53
CA LEU A 557 -50.24 -36.46 7.97
C LEU A 557 -49.68 -35.13 8.51
N SER A 558 -48.38 -35.03 8.72
CA SER A 558 -47.68 -33.76 8.97
C SER A 558 -46.78 -33.46 7.77
N CYS A 559 -46.94 -32.26 7.18
CA CYS A 559 -46.28 -31.88 5.94
C CYS A 559 -45.50 -30.57 6.12
N PRO A 560 -44.19 -30.63 6.42
CA PRO A 560 -43.33 -29.46 6.37
C PRO A 560 -43.21 -28.91 4.93
N VAL A 561 -42.58 -27.74 4.78
CA VAL A 561 -42.27 -27.17 3.47
C VAL A 561 -41.45 -28.15 2.61
N LEU A 562 -41.66 -28.12 1.29
CA LEU A 562 -41.07 -29.03 0.30
C LEU A 562 -41.53 -30.51 0.40
N SER A 563 -42.63 -30.78 1.11
CA SER A 563 -43.18 -32.14 1.22
C SER A 563 -43.51 -32.79 -0.14
N THR A 564 -42.99 -34.00 -0.35
CA THR A 564 -43.30 -34.86 -1.50
C THR A 564 -43.61 -36.28 -1.06
N LEU A 565 -44.36 -37.02 -1.88
CA LEU A 565 -44.64 -38.45 -1.64
C LEU A 565 -43.35 -39.29 -1.51
N SER A 566 -42.32 -38.97 -2.31
CA SER A 566 -41.02 -39.65 -2.23
C SER A 566 -40.31 -39.37 -0.90
N SER A 567 -40.40 -38.14 -0.37
CA SER A 567 -39.83 -37.80 0.94
C SER A 567 -40.61 -38.34 2.14
N LEU A 568 -41.89 -38.72 1.98
CA LEU A 568 -42.65 -39.47 2.99
C LEU A 568 -42.15 -40.92 3.10
N LEU A 569 -41.86 -41.54 1.96
CA LEU A 569 -41.40 -42.93 1.87
C LEU A 569 -39.91 -43.09 2.25
N ASN A 570 -39.06 -42.23 1.71
CA ASN A 570 -37.60 -42.37 1.78
C ASN A 570 -36.90 -41.37 2.71
N GLY A 571 -37.66 -40.42 3.29
CA GLY A 571 -37.11 -39.23 3.92
C GLY A 571 -36.74 -38.14 2.91
N SER A 572 -36.65 -36.89 3.38
CA SER A 572 -36.16 -35.77 2.56
C SER A 572 -34.65 -35.83 2.40
N ALA A 573 -34.18 -35.74 1.15
CA ALA A 573 -32.76 -35.69 0.80
C ALA A 573 -32.08 -34.38 1.22
N ILE A 574 -32.85 -33.36 1.65
CA ILE A 574 -32.34 -32.05 2.05
C ILE A 574 -32.11 -32.02 3.58
N ALA A 575 -33.14 -32.34 4.36
CA ALA A 575 -33.06 -32.39 5.82
C ALA A 575 -34.17 -33.26 6.43
N HIS A 576 -33.84 -34.01 7.48
CA HIS A 576 -34.77 -34.94 8.16
C HIS A 576 -36.06 -34.25 8.68
N GLU A 577 -35.97 -32.97 9.03
CA GLU A 577 -37.07 -32.10 9.48
C GLU A 577 -38.05 -31.72 8.36
N LEU A 578 -37.58 -31.72 7.10
CA LEU A 578 -38.39 -31.48 5.90
C LEU A 578 -39.04 -32.78 5.36
N SER A 579 -38.97 -33.88 6.12
CA SER A 579 -39.63 -35.14 5.73
C SER A 579 -41.07 -35.15 6.24
N PRO A 580 -42.09 -35.31 5.38
CA PRO A 580 -43.45 -35.54 5.81
C PRO A 580 -43.54 -36.83 6.65
N ARG A 581 -44.42 -36.85 7.65
CA ARG A 581 -44.56 -37.97 8.59
C ARG A 581 -46.00 -38.21 8.97
N ILE A 582 -46.35 -39.48 9.16
CA ILE A 582 -47.61 -39.91 9.73
C ILE A 582 -47.61 -39.52 11.22
N ARG A 583 -48.67 -38.86 11.68
CA ARG A 583 -48.88 -38.49 13.09
C ARG A 583 -49.20 -39.75 13.90
N ALA A 584 -48.77 -39.80 15.16
CA ALA A 584 -49.09 -40.92 16.05
C ALA A 584 -50.61 -41.15 16.13
N GLY A 585 -51.02 -42.42 16.13
CA GLY A 585 -52.43 -42.84 16.02
C GLY A 585 -52.94 -43.11 14.61
N TYR A 586 -52.12 -42.87 13.57
CA TYR A 586 -52.45 -43.13 12.17
C TYR A 586 -51.41 -44.07 11.52
N PHE A 587 -51.82 -44.75 10.44
CA PHE A 587 -51.03 -45.71 9.66
C PHE A 587 -51.37 -45.58 8.16
N SER A 588 -50.38 -45.78 7.28
CA SER A 588 -50.59 -46.07 5.85
C SER A 588 -49.56 -47.09 5.37
N THR A 589 -49.83 -47.71 4.23
CA THR A 589 -48.90 -48.63 3.56
C THR A 589 -47.87 -47.89 2.72
N ALA A 590 -46.77 -48.54 2.35
CA ALA A 590 -45.81 -47.97 1.41
C ALA A 590 -46.36 -47.91 -0.03
N GLU A 591 -47.36 -48.75 -0.33
CA GLU A 591 -48.07 -48.84 -1.60
C GLU A 591 -49.09 -47.69 -1.78
N GLU A 592 -49.79 -47.30 -0.70
CA GLU A 592 -50.83 -46.26 -0.69
C GLU A 592 -50.56 -45.23 0.42
N PRO A 593 -49.48 -44.41 0.33
CA PRO A 593 -48.94 -43.69 1.50
C PRO A 593 -49.81 -42.54 2.01
N LEU A 594 -50.71 -42.03 1.15
CA LEU A 594 -51.66 -40.97 1.46
C LEU A 594 -53.00 -41.49 1.97
N GLU A 595 -53.26 -42.80 1.89
CA GLU A 595 -54.45 -43.41 2.47
C GLU A 595 -54.21 -43.70 3.96
N LEU A 596 -54.61 -42.76 4.81
CA LEU A 596 -54.36 -42.81 6.25
C LEU A 596 -55.52 -43.46 7.01
N PHE A 597 -55.20 -44.57 7.68
CA PHE A 597 -56.07 -45.30 8.57
C PHE A 597 -55.83 -44.87 10.01
N LYS A 598 -56.91 -44.60 10.74
CA LYS A 598 -56.86 -44.27 12.17
C LYS A 598 -56.89 -45.55 13.00
N CYS A 599 -55.88 -45.76 13.84
CA CYS A 599 -55.72 -47.02 14.57
C CYS A 599 -56.55 -47.07 15.85
N ILE A 600 -57.05 -48.26 16.18
CA ILE A 600 -57.84 -48.53 17.39
C ILE A 600 -57.30 -49.80 18.06
N PRO A 601 -56.68 -49.70 19.26
CA PRO A 601 -56.33 -48.47 19.96
C PRO A 601 -55.23 -47.68 19.22
N SER A 602 -55.20 -46.37 19.39
CA SER A 602 -54.26 -45.49 18.69
C SER A 602 -52.79 -45.74 19.05
N THR A 603 -52.52 -46.40 20.18
CA THR A 603 -51.17 -46.78 20.63
C THR A 603 -50.48 -47.81 19.73
N HIS A 604 -51.23 -48.60 18.94
CA HIS A 604 -50.65 -49.58 18.01
C HIS A 604 -49.85 -48.93 16.87
N CYS A 605 -50.11 -47.65 16.60
CA CYS A 605 -49.53 -46.91 15.48
C CYS A 605 -48.71 -45.73 16.00
N PRO A 606 -47.38 -45.87 16.13
CA PRO A 606 -46.51 -44.79 16.63
C PRO A 606 -46.38 -43.62 15.65
N GLY A 607 -46.88 -43.76 14.42
CA GLY A 607 -46.65 -42.82 13.32
C GLY A 607 -45.24 -42.98 12.72
N GLY A 608 -44.74 -41.94 12.07
CA GLY A 608 -43.44 -41.95 11.38
C GLY A 608 -43.58 -42.25 9.88
N PRO A 609 -42.71 -43.08 9.28
CA PRO A 609 -42.84 -43.49 7.88
C PRO A 609 -43.96 -44.55 7.70
N PRO A 610 -44.45 -44.77 6.46
CA PRO A 610 -45.42 -45.82 6.17
C PRO A 610 -44.95 -47.23 6.56
N ASN A 611 -45.91 -48.16 6.73
CA ASN A 611 -45.69 -49.52 7.23
C ASN A 611 -45.07 -49.62 8.66
N THR A 612 -45.18 -48.58 9.49
CA THR A 612 -44.67 -48.59 10.87
C THR A 612 -45.77 -48.96 11.89
N CYS A 613 -45.57 -50.07 12.60
CA CYS A 613 -46.43 -50.56 13.68
C CYS A 613 -45.64 -50.77 14.98
N LEU A 614 -46.33 -50.73 16.13
CA LEU A 614 -45.73 -51.05 17.44
C LEU A 614 -45.63 -52.57 17.65
N GLY A 615 -44.56 -53.06 18.29
CA GLY A 615 -44.55 -54.37 18.95
C GLY A 615 -44.77 -55.60 18.08
N GLY A 616 -44.23 -55.66 16.85
CA GLY A 616 -44.40 -56.81 15.95
C GLY A 616 -45.77 -56.89 15.26
N LEU A 617 -46.66 -55.93 15.53
CA LEU A 617 -47.92 -55.81 14.82
C LEU A 617 -47.70 -55.51 13.32
N SER A 618 -48.65 -55.92 12.50
CA SER A 618 -48.61 -55.85 11.05
C SER A 618 -50.03 -55.76 10.46
N ALA A 619 -50.10 -55.77 9.13
CA ALA A 619 -51.31 -55.57 8.32
C ALA A 619 -52.00 -54.21 8.55
N LEU A 620 -53.05 -53.94 7.78
CA LEU A 620 -53.86 -52.73 7.85
C LEU A 620 -54.92 -52.83 8.97
N PRO A 621 -54.95 -51.95 9.99
CA PRO A 621 -53.97 -50.95 10.41
C PRO A 621 -53.33 -51.33 11.77
N CYS A 622 -52.21 -52.05 11.72
CA CYS A 622 -51.48 -52.60 12.89
C CYS A 622 -52.38 -53.44 13.82
N ALA A 623 -53.11 -54.40 13.22
CA ALA A 623 -54.09 -55.23 13.92
C ALA A 623 -53.80 -56.75 13.89
N ALA A 624 -52.82 -57.20 13.09
CA ALA A 624 -52.39 -58.59 13.02
C ALA A 624 -51.03 -58.78 13.71
N CYS A 625 -50.77 -59.94 14.30
CA CYS A 625 -49.44 -60.31 14.80
C CYS A 625 -48.55 -60.84 13.66
N GLY A 626 -47.23 -60.84 13.83
CA GLY A 626 -46.31 -61.50 12.90
C GLY A 626 -46.52 -63.02 12.82
N GLU A 627 -45.89 -63.68 11.85
CA GLU A 627 -46.01 -65.14 11.72
C GLU A 627 -45.50 -65.85 12.98
N ARG A 628 -46.40 -66.60 13.63
CA ARG A 628 -46.19 -67.35 14.90
C ARG A 628 -46.14 -66.48 16.16
N GLU A 629 -46.55 -65.22 16.09
CA GLU A 629 -46.71 -64.33 17.23
C GLU A 629 -48.19 -64.25 17.65
N TYR A 630 -48.46 -63.84 18.89
CA TYR A 630 -49.80 -63.57 19.40
C TYR A 630 -49.78 -62.37 20.33
N PHE A 631 -50.85 -61.57 20.30
CA PHE A 631 -50.99 -60.40 21.16
C PHE A 631 -51.44 -60.84 22.56
N ASP A 632 -50.61 -60.62 23.57
CA ASP A 632 -50.91 -60.99 24.97
C ASP A 632 -51.68 -59.90 25.75
N GLY A 633 -51.79 -58.70 25.15
CA GLY A 633 -52.58 -57.58 25.66
C GLY A 633 -51.78 -56.41 26.23
N GLN A 634 -50.46 -56.35 26.02
CA GLN A 634 -49.59 -55.23 26.42
C GLN A 634 -48.85 -54.58 25.24
#